data_AF-A0A960A2J8-F1
#
_entry.id   AF-A0A960A2J8-F1
#
_cell.length_a   1.000
_cell.length_b   1.000
_cell.length_c   1.000
_cell.angle_alpha   90.00
_cell.angle_beta   90.00
_cell.angle_gamma   90.00
#
_symmetry.space_group_name_H-M   'P 1'
#
loop_
_entity.id
_entity.type
_entity.pdbx_description
1 polymer ?
#
loop_
_entity_poly.entity_id
_entity_poly.type
_entity_poly.pdbx_seq_one_letter_code
_entity_poly.pdbx_strand_id
1 'polypeptide(L)'
;MARLFGTDGVRGVANADLTAELAMELSAAAAKVLGEAGAFTGRRPTALVGRDTRISGQLLSAAVNAGLASTGVDVIDVGIVPTPGLAYLVNTQGTDLGVMLSASHNPMPDNGIKF
;
A
#
# COMPACT_ATOMS: atom_id res chain seq x y z
N MET A 1 19.68 -8.65 -9.43
CA MET A 1 18.61 -8.02 -8.63
C MET A 1 17.82 -7.13 -9.57
N ALA A 2 16.73 -7.65 -10.13
CA ALA A 2 15.83 -6.83 -10.94
C ALA A 2 15.21 -5.74 -10.06
N ARG A 3 14.91 -4.59 -10.65
CA ARG A 3 14.30 -3.42 -9.99
C ARG A 3 13.01 -3.86 -9.26
N LEU A 4 12.89 -3.55 -7.95
CA LEU A 4 11.73 -3.92 -7.13
C LEU A 4 10.42 -3.29 -7.67
N PHE A 5 10.48 -2.00 -8.04
CA PHE A 5 9.37 -1.28 -8.65
C PHE A 5 9.34 -1.51 -10.17
N GLY A 6 8.22 -2.04 -10.65
CA GLY A 6 7.91 -2.16 -12.08
C GLY A 6 7.25 -0.89 -12.64
N THR A 7 6.46 -1.06 -13.70
CA THR A 7 5.71 0.04 -14.33
C THR A 7 4.69 0.68 -13.39
N ASP A 8 4.06 -0.13 -12.52
CA ASP A 8 2.94 0.29 -11.69
C ASP A 8 2.94 -0.50 -10.37
N GLY A 9 3.84 -0.06 -9.47
CA GLY A 9 4.05 -0.63 -8.14
C GLY A 9 5.03 -1.80 -8.09
N VAL A 10 5.01 -2.51 -6.96
CA VAL A 10 5.71 -3.78 -6.75
C VAL A 10 4.69 -4.90 -6.93
N ARG A 11 4.99 -5.90 -7.77
CA ARG A 11 4.09 -7.02 -8.07
C ARG A 11 4.84 -8.35 -8.02
N GLY A 12 4.11 -9.42 -7.74
CA GLY A 12 4.62 -10.78 -7.79
C GLY A 12 3.58 -11.78 -7.30
N VAL A 13 3.93 -13.07 -7.32
CA VAL A 13 3.06 -14.10 -6.75
C VAL A 13 2.95 -13.88 -5.25
N ALA A 14 1.72 -13.74 -4.76
CA ALA A 14 1.47 -13.47 -3.36
C ALA A 14 1.94 -14.66 -2.49
N ASN A 15 2.55 -14.36 -1.35
CA ASN A 15 3.14 -15.33 -0.44
C ASN A 15 4.30 -16.16 -1.03
N ALA A 16 4.89 -15.69 -2.13
CA ALA A 16 6.12 -16.23 -2.71
C ALA A 16 7.09 -15.10 -3.06
N ASP A 17 6.80 -14.32 -4.10
CA ASP A 17 7.60 -13.15 -4.48
C ASP A 17 7.18 -11.92 -3.67
N LEU A 18 5.88 -11.77 -3.43
CA LEU A 18 5.30 -10.69 -2.63
C LEU A 18 4.85 -11.25 -1.28
N THR A 19 5.78 -11.25 -0.32
CA THR A 19 5.56 -11.77 1.04
C THR A 19 5.00 -10.70 1.98
N ALA A 20 4.52 -11.14 3.15
CA ALA A 20 4.04 -10.23 4.20
C ALA A 20 5.18 -9.36 4.76
N GLU A 21 6.37 -9.95 4.93
CA GLU A 21 7.58 -9.26 5.38
C GLU A 21 7.95 -8.14 4.40
N LEU A 22 7.99 -8.46 3.10
CA LEU A 22 8.27 -7.47 2.07
C LEU A 22 7.22 -6.35 2.06
N ALA A 23 5.93 -6.68 2.20
CA ALA A 23 4.86 -5.69 2.23
C ALA A 23 4.96 -4.73 3.44
N MET A 24 5.30 -5.27 4.61
CA MET A 24 5.48 -4.50 5.84
C MET A 24 6.70 -3.59 5.74
N GLU A 25 7.85 -4.11 5.31
CA GLU A 25 9.09 -3.35 5.12
C GLU A 25 8.92 -2.25 4.07
N LEU A 26 8.28 -2.56 2.93
CA LEU A 26 8.02 -1.60 1.87
C LEU A 26 7.14 -0.45 2.34
N SER A 27 6.13 -0.75 3.17
CA SER A 27 5.21 0.25 3.71
C SER A 27 5.89 1.18 4.71
N ALA A 28 6.71 0.63 5.61
CA ALA A 28 7.52 1.44 6.53
C ALA A 28 8.53 2.31 5.76
N ALA A 29 9.15 1.77 4.71
CA ALA A 29 10.07 2.51 3.86
C ALA A 29 9.35 3.65 3.12
N ALA A 30 8.17 3.41 2.56
CA ALA A 30 7.38 4.45 1.88
C ALA A 30 7.02 5.61 2.82
N ALA A 31 6.53 5.31 4.03
CA ALA A 31 6.22 6.32 5.03
C ALA A 31 7.45 7.16 5.40
N LYS A 32 8.60 6.51 5.62
CA LYS A 32 9.86 7.20 5.92
C LYS A 32 10.28 8.13 4.77
N VAL A 33 10.28 7.63 3.53
CA VAL A 33 10.68 8.40 2.34
C VAL A 33 9.77 9.60 2.13
N LEU A 34 8.45 9.44 2.28
CA LEU A 34 7.49 10.55 2.17
C LEU A 34 7.68 11.59 3.28
N GLY A 35 7.96 11.14 4.52
CA GLY A 35 8.28 12.03 5.63
C GLY A 35 9.55 12.86 5.39
N GLU A 36 10.64 12.21 4.94
CA GLU A 36 11.90 12.87 4.59
C GLU A 36 11.76 13.84 3.42
N ALA A 37 10.86 13.56 2.48
CA ALA A 37 10.53 14.43 1.36
C ALA A 37 9.63 15.62 1.74
N GLY A 38 9.20 15.73 3.01
CA GLY A 38 8.32 16.80 3.48
C GLY A 38 6.88 16.67 2.99
N ALA A 39 6.44 15.48 2.60
CA ALA A 39 5.06 15.23 2.17
C ALA A 39 4.06 15.34 3.33
N PHE A 40 4.54 15.17 4.57
CA PHE A 40 3.71 15.22 5.76
C PHE A 40 3.73 16.61 6.39
N THR A 41 2.54 17.11 6.71
CA THR A 41 2.38 18.32 7.52
C THR A 41 2.77 18.02 8.97
N GLY A 42 3.13 19.03 9.80
CA GLY A 42 3.62 18.85 11.18
C GLY A 42 2.65 18.20 12.19
N ARG A 43 1.61 17.50 11.71
CA ARG A 43 0.73 16.59 12.45
C ARG A 43 1.10 15.14 12.14
N ARG A 44 0.48 14.20 12.85
CA ARG A 44 0.58 12.78 12.51
C ARG A 44 -0.04 12.53 11.12
N PRO A 45 0.67 11.86 10.19
CA PRO A 45 0.15 11.60 8.85
C PRO A 45 -0.93 10.50 8.87
N THR A 46 -1.83 10.53 7.89
CA THR A 46 -2.91 9.55 7.73
C THR A 46 -2.85 8.89 6.35
N ALA A 47 -2.97 7.57 6.31
CA ALA A 47 -2.98 6.75 5.11
C ALA A 47 -4.33 6.08 4.88
N LEU A 48 -4.76 6.00 3.62
CA LEU A 48 -5.83 5.10 3.21
C LEU A 48 -5.25 3.82 2.61
N VAL A 49 -5.67 2.66 3.09
CA VAL A 49 -5.27 1.35 2.52
C VAL A 49 -6.51 0.69 1.92
N GLY A 50 -6.46 0.38 0.63
CA GLY A 50 -7.53 -0.29 -0.10
C GLY A 50 -7.02 -1.50 -0.87
N ARG A 51 -7.91 -2.42 -1.21
CA ARG A 51 -7.56 -3.63 -1.96
C ARG A 51 -8.59 -4.00 -3.02
N ASP A 52 -8.19 -4.81 -3.98
CA ASP A 52 -9.13 -5.53 -4.83
C ASP A 52 -9.65 -6.81 -4.15
N THR A 53 -10.33 -7.66 -4.91
CA THR A 53 -11.00 -8.87 -4.42
C THR A 53 -10.07 -10.08 -4.28
N ARG A 54 -8.76 -9.96 -4.51
CA ARG A 54 -7.82 -11.09 -4.38
C ARG A 54 -7.77 -11.61 -2.95
N ILE A 55 -7.75 -12.93 -2.79
CA ILE A 55 -7.73 -13.59 -1.48
C ILE A 55 -6.50 -13.19 -0.65
N SER A 56 -5.34 -13.05 -1.31
CA SER A 56 -4.09 -12.59 -0.68
C SER A 56 -4.16 -11.14 -0.20
N GLY A 57 -5.16 -10.36 -0.61
CA GLY A 57 -5.32 -8.96 -0.21
C GLY A 57 -5.51 -8.78 1.29
N GLN A 58 -6.09 -9.74 2.01
CA GLN A 58 -6.24 -9.66 3.47
C GLN A 58 -4.89 -9.79 4.19
N LEU A 59 -4.05 -10.75 3.77
CA LEU A 59 -2.70 -10.93 4.29
C LEU A 59 -1.86 -9.67 4.06
N LEU A 60 -1.85 -9.18 2.82
CA LEU A 60 -1.04 -8.02 2.45
C LEU A 60 -1.55 -6.73 3.09
N SER A 61 -2.87 -6.56 3.25
CA SER A 61 -3.47 -5.43 3.95
C SER A 61 -3.03 -5.38 5.41
N ALA A 62 -3.09 -6.51 6.13
CA ALA A 62 -2.61 -6.57 7.50
C ALA A 62 -1.13 -6.19 7.62
N ALA A 63 -0.28 -6.68 6.70
CA ALA A 63 1.14 -6.36 6.68
C ALA A 63 1.43 -4.89 6.35
N VAL A 64 0.75 -4.32 5.35
CA VAL A 64 0.86 -2.91 4.98
C VAL A 64 0.41 -2.02 6.14
N ASN A 65 -0.74 -2.33 6.75
CA ASN A 65 -1.26 -1.59 7.90
C ASN A 65 -0.25 -1.60 9.06
N ALA A 66 0.35 -2.75 9.37
CA ALA A 66 1.37 -2.87 10.40
C ALA A 66 2.64 -2.06 10.09
N GLY A 67 3.12 -2.12 8.84
CA GLY A 67 4.29 -1.37 8.39
C GLY A 67 4.10 0.15 8.51
N LEU A 68 2.99 0.67 8.00
CA LEU A 68 2.63 2.09 8.13
C LEU A 68 2.50 2.51 9.60
N ALA A 69 1.72 1.77 10.40
CA ALA A 69 1.49 2.09 11.80
C ALA A 69 2.79 2.10 12.63
N SER A 70 3.74 1.20 12.32
CA SER A 70 5.04 1.14 13.00
C SER A 70 5.89 2.41 12.83
N THR A 71 5.59 3.22 11.81
CA THR A 71 6.28 4.51 11.55
C THR A 71 5.52 5.72 12.08
N GLY A 72 4.41 5.50 12.81
CA GLY A 72 3.58 6.57 13.36
C GLY A 72 2.57 7.14 12.38
N VAL A 73 2.24 6.43 11.29
CA VAL A 73 1.15 6.80 10.38
C VAL A 73 -0.18 6.25 10.89
N ASP A 74 -1.22 7.08 10.92
CA ASP A 74 -2.59 6.62 11.16
C ASP A 74 -3.13 5.91 9.92
N VAL A 75 -3.66 4.70 10.08
CA VAL A 75 -4.12 3.89 8.95
C VAL A 75 -5.63 3.74 8.98
N ILE A 76 -6.27 4.05 7.86
CA ILE A 76 -7.69 3.79 7.61
C ILE A 76 -7.78 2.73 6.51
N ASP A 77 -8.19 1.52 6.90
CA ASP A 77 -8.47 0.45 5.95
C ASP A 77 -9.88 0.65 5.36
N VAL A 78 -9.94 0.91 4.06
CA VAL A 78 -11.21 1.14 3.34
C VAL A 78 -11.75 -0.14 2.69
N GLY A 79 -11.08 -1.28 2.90
CA GLY A 79 -11.51 -2.58 2.40
C GLY A 79 -11.43 -2.69 0.88
N ILE A 80 -12.47 -3.28 0.28
CA ILE A 80 -12.51 -3.52 -1.17
C ILE A 80 -12.98 -2.27 -1.90
N VAL A 81 -12.12 -1.71 -2.76
CA VAL A 81 -12.41 -0.49 -3.52
C VAL A 81 -11.70 -0.55 -4.88
N PRO A 82 -12.26 0.02 -5.97
CA PRO A 82 -11.50 0.21 -7.20
C PRO A 82 -10.28 1.12 -6.97
N THR A 83 -9.16 0.85 -7.64
CA THR A 83 -7.97 1.71 -7.61
C THR A 83 -8.26 3.21 -7.81
N PRO A 84 -9.07 3.64 -8.81
CA PRO A 84 -9.41 5.06 -8.94
C PRO A 84 -10.28 5.59 -7.79
N GLY A 85 -11.07 4.73 -7.14
CA GLY A 85 -11.86 5.09 -5.96
C GLY A 85 -10.97 5.41 -4.75
N LEU A 86 -9.91 4.62 -4.53
CA LEU A 86 -8.92 4.92 -3.49
C LEU A 86 -8.22 6.25 -3.77
N ALA A 87 -7.75 6.48 -5.00
CA ALA A 87 -7.08 7.73 -5.38
C ALA A 87 -7.99 8.96 -5.20
N TYR A 88 -9.28 8.83 -5.56
CA TYR A 88 -10.28 9.86 -5.32
C TYR A 88 -10.46 10.15 -3.82
N LEU A 89 -10.56 9.12 -2.99
CA LEU A 89 -10.70 9.28 -1.54
C LEU A 89 -9.46 9.95 -0.93
N VAL A 90 -8.25 9.58 -1.36
CA VAL A 90 -7.01 10.20 -0.87
C VAL A 90 -7.04 11.71 -1.12
N ASN A 91 -7.41 12.12 -2.34
CA ASN A 91 -7.46 13.52 -2.71
C ASN A 91 -8.59 14.31 -2.02
N THR A 92 -9.76 13.69 -1.82
CA THR A 92 -10.94 14.39 -1.28
C THR A 92 -11.03 14.39 0.24
N GLN A 93 -10.42 13.42 0.92
CA GLN A 93 -10.40 13.32 2.38
C GLN A 93 -9.19 14.02 3.02
N GLY A 94 -8.28 14.58 2.19
CA GLY A 94 -7.08 15.28 2.68
C GLY A 94 -6.10 14.36 3.42
N THR A 95 -6.09 13.07 3.09
CA THR A 95 -5.13 12.10 3.65
C THR A 95 -3.78 12.24 2.95
N ASP A 96 -2.71 11.89 3.66
CA ASP A 96 -1.34 12.17 3.23
C ASP A 96 -0.77 11.10 2.29
N LEU A 97 -1.31 9.87 2.30
CA LEU A 97 -0.89 8.80 1.38
C LEU A 97 -2.02 7.78 1.10
N GLY A 98 -1.94 7.09 -0.03
CA GLY A 98 -2.79 5.94 -0.35
C GLY A 98 -1.96 4.70 -0.61
N VAL A 99 -2.47 3.51 -0.26
CA VAL A 99 -1.86 2.24 -0.65
C VAL A 99 -2.92 1.33 -1.26
N MET A 100 -2.76 0.99 -2.54
CA MET A 100 -3.64 0.07 -3.24
C MET A 100 -3.00 -1.32 -3.37
N LEU A 101 -3.73 -2.34 -2.91
CA LEU A 101 -3.36 -3.74 -3.06
C LEU A 101 -4.08 -4.36 -4.26
N SER A 102 -3.37 -4.50 -5.38
CA SER A 102 -3.92 -5.09 -6.60
C SER A 102 -2.82 -5.38 -7.62
N ALA A 103 -2.92 -6.51 -8.32
CA ALA A 103 -2.19 -6.76 -9.57
C ALA A 103 -3.03 -6.47 -10.82
N SER A 104 -4.14 -5.73 -10.70
CA SER A 104 -5.02 -5.31 -11.81
C SER A 104 -5.51 -6.53 -12.62
N HIS A 105 -5.12 -6.64 -13.89
CA HIS A 105 -5.54 -7.70 -14.81
C HIS A 105 -4.73 -8.99 -14.70
N ASN A 106 -3.66 -9.01 -13.88
CA ASN A 106 -2.84 -10.21 -13.70
C ASN A 106 -3.68 -11.39 -13.15
N PRO A 107 -3.26 -12.65 -13.38
CA PRO A 107 -3.90 -13.83 -12.80
C PRO A 107 -4.03 -13.76 -11.28
N MET A 108 -5.00 -14.50 -10.72
CA MET A 108 -5.33 -14.47 -9.29
C MET A 108 -4.13 -14.67 -8.33
N PRO A 109 -3.16 -15.58 -8.59
CA PRO A 109 -2.01 -15.78 -7.70
C PRO A 109 -1.15 -14.52 -7.50
N ASP A 110 -1.13 -13.62 -8.48
CA ASP A 110 -0.38 -12.38 -8.39
C ASP A 110 -1.08 -11.39 -7.46
N ASN A 111 -0.31 -10.57 -6.78
CA ASN A 111 -0.81 -9.34 -6.18
C ASN A 111 0.24 -8.22 -6.31
N GLY A 112 -0.08 -7.03 -5.82
CA GLY A 112 0.81 -5.89 -5.91
C GLY A 112 0.49 -4.80 -4.92
N ILE A 113 1.46 -3.91 -4.71
CA ILE A 113 1.36 -2.74 -3.83
C ILE A 113 1.66 -1.49 -4.66
N LYS A 114 0.76 -0.51 -4.63
CA LYS A 114 0.90 0.80 -5.27
C LYS A 114 0.73 1.88 -4.22
N PHE A 115 1.55 2.92 -4.28
CA PHE A 115 1.49 4.10 -3.42
C PHE A 115 0.98 5.29 -4.21
#